data_AF-A0A958GAY0-F1
#
_entry.id   AF-A0A958GAY0-F1
#
_cell.length_a   1.000
_cell.length_b   1.000
_cell.length_c   1.000
_cell.angle_alpha   90.00
_cell.angle_beta   90.00
_cell.angle_gamma   90.00
#
_symmetry.space_group_name_H-M   'P 1'
#
loop_
_entity.id
_entity.type
_entity.pdbx_description
1 polymer ?
#
loop_
_entity_poly.entity_id
_entity_poly.type
_entity_poly.pdbx_seq_one_letter_code
_entity_poly.pdbx_strand_id
1 'polypeptide(L)'
;GYGRFEREILEYAALLHDVGQYIRFNDYHDHSRYIIQHAGLRSFTDVEVLLIADVAYYQREAKLVKKPGELSHYPKLHRRMIRILAGMLRLAVGLDRTKNQRVKSLSCRIAAKKLTISVRGEDDLELEIWAANRDRKVLARALGVKMKVVHEE
;
A
#
# COMPACT_ATOMS: atom_id res chain seq x y z
N GLY A 1 -8.14 -9.69 -13.15
CA GLY A 1 -7.94 -8.93 -11.89
C GLY A 1 -7.34 -9.85 -10.85
N TYR A 2 -7.00 -9.34 -9.67
CA TYR A 2 -6.58 -10.17 -8.54
C TYR A 2 -7.78 -10.87 -7.87
N GLY A 3 -7.50 -12.02 -7.25
CA GLY A 3 -8.49 -12.91 -6.64
C GLY A 3 -8.54 -12.79 -5.12
N ARG A 4 -9.03 -13.85 -4.45
CA ARG A 4 -9.17 -13.90 -2.99
C ARG A 4 -7.82 -13.80 -2.28
N PHE A 5 -6.83 -14.54 -2.75
CA PHE A 5 -5.50 -14.59 -2.14
C PHE A 5 -4.86 -13.21 -2.02
N GLU A 6 -4.77 -12.44 -3.11
CA GLU A 6 -4.13 -11.12 -3.04
C GLU A 6 -4.92 -10.10 -2.23
N ARG A 7 -6.25 -10.26 -2.13
CA ARG A 7 -7.09 -9.45 -1.26
C ARG A 7 -6.77 -9.72 0.21
N GLU A 8 -6.64 -10.99 0.59
CA GLU A 8 -6.25 -11.39 1.94
C GLU A 8 -4.86 -10.86 2.28
N ILE A 9 -3.88 -11.01 1.38
CA ILE A 9 -2.54 -10.44 1.60
C ILE A 9 -2.61 -8.92 1.84
N LEU A 10 -3.38 -8.18 1.05
CA LEU A 10 -3.53 -6.74 1.21
C LEU A 10 -4.23 -6.37 2.52
N GLU A 11 -5.29 -7.10 2.87
CA GLU A 11 -6.08 -6.89 4.09
C GLU A 11 -5.22 -7.09 5.35
N TYR A 12 -4.54 -8.22 5.47
CA TYR A 12 -3.67 -8.48 6.61
C TYR A 12 -2.47 -7.52 6.66
N ALA A 13 -1.90 -7.17 5.51
CA ALA A 13 -0.84 -6.16 5.46
C ALA A 13 -1.36 -4.79 5.92
N ALA A 14 -2.58 -4.39 5.56
CA ALA A 14 -3.19 -3.15 6.01
C ALA A 14 -3.43 -3.14 7.53
N LEU A 15 -3.88 -4.25 8.09
CA LEU A 15 -4.09 -4.40 9.54
C LEU A 15 -2.77 -4.31 10.34
N LEU A 16 -1.66 -4.78 9.77
CA LEU A 16 -0.39 -4.94 10.48
C LEU A 16 0.66 -3.87 10.13
N HIS A 17 0.39 -2.98 9.17
CA HIS A 17 1.43 -2.12 8.58
C HIS A 17 2.15 -1.21 9.59
N ASP A 18 1.50 -0.81 10.66
CA ASP A 18 2.03 0.09 11.69
C ASP A 18 2.26 -0.56 13.06
N VAL A 19 2.19 -1.90 13.16
CA VAL A 19 2.44 -2.63 14.42
C VAL A 19 3.82 -2.33 15.03
N GLY A 20 4.82 -2.03 14.19
CA GLY A 20 6.16 -1.64 14.61
C GLY A 20 6.23 -0.30 15.37
N GLN A 21 5.18 0.52 15.33
CA GLN A 21 5.14 1.79 16.08
C GLN A 21 5.21 1.57 17.60
N TYR A 22 4.79 0.38 18.09
CA TYR A 22 4.95 -0.01 19.48
C TYR A 22 6.42 -0.05 19.93
N ILE A 23 7.33 -0.40 19.00
CA ILE A 23 8.78 -0.42 19.26
C ILE A 23 9.37 0.98 19.09
N ARG A 24 9.10 1.60 17.93
CA ARG A 24 9.63 2.92 17.60
C ARG A 24 8.80 3.57 16.51
N PHE A 25 8.55 4.87 16.65
CA PHE A 25 7.86 5.65 15.62
C PHE A 25 8.69 5.85 14.34
N ASN A 26 9.98 6.15 14.47
CA ASN A 26 10.87 6.25 13.31
C ASN A 26 11.18 4.85 12.77
N ASP A 27 11.12 4.74 11.43
CA ASP A 27 11.39 3.50 10.70
C ASP A 27 10.55 2.30 11.15
N TYR A 28 9.33 2.57 11.64
CA TYR A 28 8.41 1.53 12.13
C TYR A 28 8.12 0.45 11.09
N HIS A 29 8.24 0.73 9.80
CA HIS A 29 8.01 -0.26 8.73
C HIS A 29 9.03 -1.41 8.79
N ASP A 30 10.28 -1.15 9.21
CA ASP A 30 11.30 -2.17 9.45
C ASP A 30 10.88 -3.09 10.61
N HIS A 31 10.39 -2.49 11.70
CA HIS A 31 9.90 -3.21 12.87
C HIS A 31 8.61 -3.97 12.60
N SER A 32 7.66 -3.39 11.85
CA SER A 32 6.43 -4.07 11.43
C SER A 32 6.78 -5.33 10.65
N ARG A 33 7.70 -5.23 9.67
CA ARG A 33 8.16 -6.38 8.89
C ARG A 33 8.73 -7.48 9.78
N TYR A 34 9.63 -7.11 10.70
CA TYR A 34 10.24 -8.04 11.63
C TYR A 34 9.20 -8.76 12.50
N ILE A 35 8.26 -8.01 13.09
CA ILE A 35 7.19 -8.58 13.92
C ILE A 35 6.35 -9.54 13.09
N ILE A 36 5.87 -9.14 11.91
CA ILE A 36 5.02 -9.99 11.06
C ILE A 36 5.74 -11.30 10.72
N GLN A 37 7.03 -11.25 10.39
CA GLN A 37 7.83 -12.43 10.03
C GLN A 37 8.07 -13.40 11.20
N HIS A 38 8.06 -12.92 12.44
CA HIS A 38 8.48 -13.70 13.61
C HIS A 38 7.39 -13.89 14.67
N ALA A 39 6.19 -13.34 14.48
CA ALA A 39 5.08 -13.46 15.43
C ALA A 39 4.44 -14.86 15.48
N GLY A 40 4.82 -15.78 14.58
CA GLY A 40 4.23 -17.12 14.52
C GLY A 40 2.73 -17.09 14.15
N LEU A 41 2.38 -16.34 13.09
CA LEU A 41 1.01 -16.17 12.61
C LEU A 41 0.41 -17.53 12.20
N ARG A 42 -0.35 -18.13 13.12
CA ARG A 42 -1.04 -19.40 12.89
C ARG A 42 -2.04 -19.23 11.75
N SER A 43 -2.21 -20.29 10.96
CA SER A 43 -3.07 -20.33 9.75
C SER A 43 -2.50 -19.66 8.50
N PHE A 44 -1.25 -19.17 8.51
CA PHE A 44 -0.55 -18.71 7.32
C PHE A 44 0.63 -19.63 6.99
N THR A 45 0.90 -19.79 5.71
CA THR A 45 2.14 -20.38 5.21
C THR A 45 3.30 -19.38 5.33
N ASP A 46 4.54 -19.87 5.34
CA ASP A 46 5.72 -19.00 5.37
C ASP A 46 5.74 -18.01 4.20
N VAL A 47 5.29 -18.45 3.02
CA VAL A 47 5.19 -17.60 1.84
C VAL A 47 4.17 -16.49 2.05
N GLU A 48 3.00 -16.77 2.62
CA GLU A 48 1.99 -15.76 2.93
C GLU A 48 2.50 -14.75 3.96
N VAL A 49 3.15 -15.22 5.02
CA VAL A 49 3.77 -14.35 6.04
C VAL A 49 4.77 -13.40 5.40
N LEU A 50 5.65 -13.91 4.52
CA LEU A 50 6.62 -13.09 3.81
C LEU A 50 5.97 -12.07 2.88
N LEU A 51 4.90 -12.45 2.17
CA LEU A 51 4.16 -11.55 1.29
C LEU A 51 3.45 -10.45 2.08
N ILE A 52 2.78 -10.78 3.20
CA ILE A 52 2.13 -9.81 4.10
C ILE A 52 3.18 -8.84 4.64
N ALA A 53 4.30 -9.37 5.16
CA ALA A 53 5.39 -8.57 5.72
C ALA A 53 6.00 -7.61 4.68
N ASP A 54 6.22 -8.07 3.45
CA ASP A 54 6.80 -7.22 2.42
C ASP A 54 5.81 -6.19 1.87
N VAL A 55 4.52 -6.51 1.76
CA VAL A 55 3.49 -5.50 1.41
C VAL A 55 3.41 -4.42 2.50
N ALA A 56 3.39 -4.82 3.77
CA ALA A 56 3.40 -3.91 4.93
C ALA A 56 4.68 -3.08 5.02
N TYR A 57 5.83 -3.64 4.66
CA TYR A 57 7.12 -2.94 4.64
C TYR A 57 7.22 -1.91 3.51
N TYR A 58 6.92 -2.33 2.28
CA TYR A 58 7.09 -1.49 1.09
C TYR A 58 6.03 -0.40 0.95
N GLN A 59 5.02 -0.38 1.83
CA GLN A 59 4.12 0.77 1.89
C GLN A 59 4.89 2.05 2.24
N ARG A 60 5.90 2.00 3.12
CA ARG A 60 6.67 3.21 3.48
C ARG A 60 8.01 3.27 2.79
N GLU A 61 8.68 2.12 2.64
CA GLU A 61 10.04 2.05 2.12
C GLU A 61 10.17 2.62 0.69
N ALA A 62 11.11 3.55 0.52
CA ALA A 62 11.39 4.22 -0.75
C ALA A 62 12.22 3.34 -1.71
N LYS A 63 12.93 2.32 -1.20
CA LYS A 63 13.75 1.42 -2.02
C LYS A 63 12.96 0.72 -3.12
N LEU A 64 11.65 0.43 -2.94
CA LEU A 64 10.83 -0.18 -4.00
C LEU A 64 10.82 0.63 -5.31
N VAL A 65 10.97 1.96 -5.18
CA VAL A 65 11.03 2.92 -6.29
C VAL A 65 12.46 3.11 -6.79
N LYS A 66 13.45 3.05 -5.89
CA LYS A 66 14.85 3.41 -6.15
C LYS A 66 15.72 2.22 -6.60
N LYS A 67 15.35 0.99 -6.23
CA LYS A 67 16.15 -0.23 -6.44
C LYS A 67 15.28 -1.35 -7.02
N PRO A 68 15.24 -1.52 -8.35
CA PRO A 68 14.40 -2.53 -9.00
C PRO A 68 14.69 -3.99 -8.58
N GLY A 69 15.90 -4.26 -8.08
CA GLY A 69 16.38 -5.59 -7.68
C GLY A 69 15.97 -6.08 -6.28
N GLU A 70 15.34 -5.24 -5.45
CA GLU A 70 15.00 -5.58 -4.05
C GLU A 70 14.09 -6.81 -3.93
N LEU A 71 13.26 -7.07 -4.96
CA LEU A 71 12.35 -8.22 -4.99
C LEU A 71 12.90 -9.37 -5.85
N SER A 72 14.19 -9.37 -6.21
CA SER A 72 14.76 -10.34 -7.15
C SER A 72 14.69 -11.79 -6.67
N HIS A 73 14.63 -12.01 -5.35
CA HIS A 73 14.46 -13.34 -4.76
C HIS A 73 13.04 -13.92 -4.94
N TYR A 74 12.04 -13.11 -5.25
CA TYR A 74 10.68 -13.60 -5.52
C TYR A 74 10.50 -14.05 -6.98
N PRO A 75 9.53 -14.94 -7.26
CA PRO A 75 9.01 -15.14 -8.62
C PRO A 75 8.42 -13.85 -9.20
N LYS A 76 8.52 -13.65 -10.52
CA LYS A 76 8.07 -12.42 -11.21
C LYS A 76 6.62 -12.03 -10.85
N LEU A 77 5.73 -13.00 -10.69
CA LEU A 77 4.33 -12.79 -10.30
C LEU A 77 4.22 -12.11 -8.93
N HIS A 78 4.88 -12.64 -7.91
CA HIS A 78 4.92 -12.05 -6.56
C HIS A 78 5.57 -10.67 -6.57
N ARG A 79 6.62 -10.45 -7.36
CA ARG A 79 7.24 -9.12 -7.50
C ARG A 79 6.27 -8.05 -8.00
N ARG A 80 5.39 -8.42 -8.94
CA ARG A 80 4.37 -7.50 -9.48
C ARG A 80 3.27 -7.28 -8.46
N MET A 81 2.82 -8.35 -7.81
CA MET A 81 1.82 -8.32 -6.75
C MET A 81 2.24 -7.41 -5.61
N ILE A 82 3.41 -7.61 -5.00
CA ILE A 82 3.92 -6.77 -3.91
C ILE A 82 3.91 -5.29 -4.32
N ARG A 83 4.36 -4.95 -5.53
CA ARG A 83 4.36 -3.56 -6.02
C ARG A 83 2.97 -2.96 -6.15
N ILE A 84 2.00 -3.73 -6.63
CA ILE A 84 0.62 -3.27 -6.77
C ILE A 84 -0.01 -3.12 -5.39
N LEU A 85 0.06 -4.16 -4.53
CA LEU A 85 -0.57 -4.15 -3.21
C LEU A 85 0.05 -3.11 -2.27
N ALA A 86 1.39 -3.01 -2.21
CA ALA A 86 2.05 -1.96 -1.43
C ALA A 86 1.74 -0.56 -1.98
N GLY A 87 1.59 -0.43 -3.30
CA GLY A 87 1.16 0.81 -3.94
C GLY A 87 -0.28 1.20 -3.60
N MET A 88 -1.19 0.22 -3.48
CA MET A 88 -2.57 0.45 -3.01
C MET A 88 -2.59 0.84 -1.54
N LEU A 89 -1.86 0.13 -0.69
CA LEU A 89 -1.76 0.42 0.74
C LEU A 89 -1.17 1.81 0.99
N ARG A 90 -0.16 2.22 0.22
CA ARG A 90 0.38 3.58 0.22
C ARG A 90 -0.67 4.65 0.02
N LEU A 91 -1.52 4.46 -0.99
CA LEU A 91 -2.60 5.40 -1.26
C LEU A 91 -3.61 5.42 -0.12
N ALA A 92 -3.99 4.26 0.41
CA ALA A 92 -4.92 4.17 1.53
C ALA A 92 -4.37 4.91 2.77
N VAL A 93 -3.10 4.68 3.14
CA VAL A 93 -2.44 5.38 4.25
C VAL A 93 -2.32 6.89 3.98
N GLY A 94 -2.10 7.30 2.74
CA GLY A 94 -2.12 8.71 2.34
C GLY A 94 -3.52 9.35 2.42
N LEU A 95 -4.56 8.61 2.06
CA LEU A 95 -5.95 9.04 2.15
C LEU A 95 -6.47 9.09 3.59
N ASP A 96 -5.83 8.37 4.52
CA ASP A 96 -6.10 8.43 5.96
C ASP A 96 -5.00 9.21 6.71
N ARG A 97 -4.44 10.24 6.09
CA ARG A 97 -3.25 10.94 6.61
C ARG A 97 -3.46 11.51 8.01
N THR A 98 -4.66 12.04 8.28
CA THR A 98 -5.05 12.62 9.56
C THR A 98 -5.53 11.59 10.57
N LYS A 99 -5.80 10.35 10.15
CA LYS A 99 -6.46 9.29 10.93
C LYS A 99 -7.87 9.63 11.43
N ASN A 100 -8.51 10.61 10.80
CA ASN A 100 -9.84 11.08 11.17
C ASN A 100 -10.96 10.48 10.30
N GLN A 101 -10.64 9.53 9.41
CA GLN A 101 -11.61 8.89 8.51
C GLN A 101 -12.43 9.91 7.69
N ARG A 102 -11.79 10.98 7.22
CA ARG A 102 -12.45 12.05 6.45
C ARG A 102 -12.93 11.56 5.09
N VAL A 103 -12.11 10.77 4.40
CA VAL A 103 -12.51 10.12 3.14
C VAL A 103 -13.54 9.04 3.43
N LYS A 104 -14.76 9.20 2.90
CA LYS A 104 -15.87 8.26 3.10
C LYS A 104 -16.08 7.32 1.92
N SER A 105 -15.76 7.78 0.73
CA SER A 105 -15.87 6.97 -0.48
C SER A 105 -14.87 7.40 -1.54
N LEU A 106 -14.62 6.48 -2.47
CA LEU A 106 -13.80 6.74 -3.63
C LEU A 106 -14.34 6.00 -4.86
N SER A 107 -14.05 6.56 -6.03
CA SER A 107 -14.32 5.94 -7.32
C SER A 107 -13.05 5.92 -8.16
N CYS A 108 -12.87 4.85 -8.94
CA CYS A 108 -11.68 4.65 -9.76
C CYS A 108 -12.09 4.58 -11.23
N ARG A 109 -11.54 5.48 -12.06
CA ARG A 109 -11.75 5.46 -13.51
C ARG A 109 -10.42 5.28 -14.24
N ILE A 110 -10.36 4.24 -15.08
CA ILE A 110 -9.22 3.99 -15.96
C ILE A 110 -9.63 4.32 -17.40
N ALA A 111 -8.95 5.28 -18.02
CA ALA A 111 -9.14 5.63 -19.43
C ALA A 111 -7.81 6.06 -20.06
N ALA A 112 -7.50 5.60 -21.28
CA ALA A 112 -6.30 6.00 -22.04
C ALA A 112 -4.98 5.94 -21.22
N LYS A 113 -4.74 4.84 -20.49
CA LYS A 113 -3.59 4.65 -19.58
C LYS A 113 -3.48 5.73 -18.48
N LYS A 114 -4.61 6.32 -18.07
CA LYS A 114 -4.73 7.23 -16.93
C LYS A 114 -5.71 6.64 -15.92
N LEU A 115 -5.26 6.47 -14.68
CA LEU A 115 -6.10 6.14 -13.52
C LEU A 115 -6.41 7.44 -12.76
N THR A 116 -7.68 7.80 -12.67
CA THR A 116 -8.17 8.87 -11.80
C THR A 116 -8.88 8.22 -10.63
N ILE A 117 -8.46 8.58 -9.41
CA ILE A 117 -9.14 8.23 -8.18
C ILE A 117 -9.84 9.50 -7.71
N SER A 118 -11.17 9.49 -7.74
CA SER A 118 -11.99 10.57 -7.19
C SER A 118 -12.35 10.20 -5.77
N VAL A 119 -12.14 11.11 -4.81
CA VAL A 119 -12.43 10.88 -3.39
C VAL A 119 -13.52 11.84 -2.93
N ARG A 120 -14.40 11.34 -2.07
CA ARG A 120 -15.45 12.11 -1.42
C ARG A 120 -15.36 11.89 0.09
N GLY A 121 -15.64 12.93 0.85
CA GLY A 121 -15.53 12.89 2.29
C GLY A 121 -16.19 14.06 2.98
N GLU A 122 -15.91 14.15 4.27
CA GLU A 122 -16.27 15.27 5.13
C GLU A 122 -15.12 16.27 5.16
N ASP A 123 -15.48 17.55 5.33
CA ASP A 123 -14.55 18.68 5.40
C ASP A 123 -13.62 18.81 4.17
N ASP A 124 -12.59 19.63 4.34
CA ASP A 124 -11.49 19.78 3.40
C ASP A 124 -10.56 18.53 3.42
N LEU A 125 -10.38 17.93 2.24
CA LEU A 125 -9.54 16.76 1.97
C LEU A 125 -8.20 17.09 1.32
N GLU A 126 -7.80 18.37 1.27
CA GLU A 126 -6.56 18.80 0.61
C GLU A 126 -5.33 18.03 1.11
N LEU A 127 -5.23 17.80 2.43
CA LEU A 127 -4.09 17.10 3.02
C LEU A 127 -4.05 15.62 2.63
N GLU A 128 -5.19 14.92 2.68
CA GLU A 128 -5.35 13.53 2.29
C GLU A 128 -5.04 13.33 0.80
N ILE A 129 -5.59 14.21 -0.07
CA ILE A 129 -5.36 14.20 -1.51
C ILE A 129 -3.88 14.48 -1.83
N TRP A 130 -3.27 15.45 -1.15
CA TRP A 130 -1.85 15.76 -1.31
C TRP A 130 -0.97 14.58 -0.92
N ALA A 131 -1.22 13.97 0.25
CA ALA A 131 -0.47 12.83 0.75
C ALA A 131 -0.59 11.62 -0.20
N ALA A 132 -1.81 11.28 -0.64
CA ALA A 132 -2.03 10.20 -1.60
C ALA A 132 -1.34 10.48 -2.95
N ASN A 133 -1.37 11.73 -3.45
CA ASN A 133 -0.68 12.09 -4.69
C ASN A 133 0.85 12.00 -4.58
N ARG A 134 1.42 12.27 -3.40
CA ARG A 134 2.86 12.14 -3.15
C ARG A 134 3.33 10.69 -3.36
N ASP A 135 2.54 9.72 -2.89
CA ASP A 135 2.90 8.28 -2.92
C ASP A 135 2.41 7.51 -4.16
N ARG A 136 1.64 8.17 -5.01
CA ARG A 136 1.01 7.61 -6.22
C ARG A 136 1.96 6.88 -7.19
N LYS A 137 3.24 7.25 -7.20
CA LYS A 137 4.22 6.75 -8.20
C LYS A 137 4.42 5.24 -8.16
N VAL A 138 4.32 4.61 -6.99
CA VAL A 138 4.51 3.15 -6.84
C VAL A 138 3.46 2.40 -7.63
N LEU A 139 2.18 2.66 -7.33
CA LEU A 139 1.06 2.00 -7.99
C LEU A 139 0.98 2.36 -9.48
N ALA A 140 1.17 3.63 -9.82
CA ALA A 140 1.16 4.11 -11.19
C ALA A 140 2.16 3.35 -12.08
N ARG A 141 3.40 3.17 -11.61
CA ARG A 141 4.42 2.40 -12.33
C ARG A 141 4.08 0.92 -12.42
N ALA A 142 3.59 0.32 -11.33
CA ALA A 142 3.24 -1.09 -11.28
C ALA A 142 2.09 -1.45 -12.24
N LEU A 143 1.15 -0.53 -12.44
CA LEU A 143 0.03 -0.64 -13.37
C LEU A 143 0.38 -0.18 -14.79
N GLY A 144 1.49 0.53 -14.99
CA GLY A 144 1.86 1.10 -16.29
C GLY A 144 0.94 2.24 -16.74
N VAL A 145 0.41 3.02 -15.80
CA VAL A 145 -0.53 4.13 -16.04
C VAL A 145 -0.02 5.43 -15.44
N LYS A 146 -0.46 6.57 -15.99
CA LYS A 146 -0.43 7.84 -15.27
C LYS A 146 -1.53 7.82 -14.21
N MET A 147 -1.31 8.45 -13.06
CA MET A 147 -2.27 8.43 -11.96
C MET A 147 -2.43 9.79 -11.33
N LYS A 148 -3.65 10.15 -10.92
CA LYS A 148 -3.95 11.30 -10.06
C LYS A 148 -5.06 10.94 -9.07
N VAL A 149 -4.98 11.54 -7.89
CA VAL A 149 -6.06 11.54 -6.89
C VAL A 149 -6.65 12.95 -6.88
N VAL A 150 -7.97 13.07 -6.94
CA VAL A 150 -8.69 14.34 -7.01
C VAL A 150 -9.92 14.32 -6.11
N HIS A 151 -10.37 15.48 -5.69
CA HIS A 151 -11.69 15.62 -5.06
C HIS A 151 -12.78 15.31 -6.09
N GLU A 152 -13.82 14.59 -5.66
CA GLU A 152 -15.05 14.43 -6.45
C GLU A 152 -15.91 15.69 -6.27
N GLU A 153 -16.17 16.41 -7.35
CA GLU A 153 -17.09 17.57 -7.35
C GLU A 153 -18.53 17.15 -6.97
#